data_AF-A0A852AHF2-F1
#
_entry.id   AF-A0A852AHF2-F1
#
_cell.length_a   1.000
_cell.length_b   1.000
_cell.length_c   1.000
_cell.angle_alpha   90.00
_cell.angle_beta   90.00
_cell.angle_gamma   90.00
#
_symmetry.space_group_name_H-M   'P 1'
#
loop_
_entity.id
_entity.type
_entity.pdbx_description
1 polymer ?
#
loop_
_entity_poly.entity_id
_entity_poly.type
_entity_poly.pdbx_seq_one_letter_code
_entity_poly.pdbx_strand_id
1 'polypeptide(L)'
;QIKMLLRKIIGCKETVNLVVVPCNVDIATTEALKMAQEVDPTGERTIGILTKPDLVDRGTEEGIVNILQNKVIPLKKGYMIVKCRGQQDIQNKLTLAAAIQQERSFFETHKHFRAIMEEGKATIPRLAEKLTDELVKHIIKTLPALESHIRDTLHKTLQDLQRYNRGIPQTQSEKLFFLTDLIKLFNQDISRTTRGEEQLFGDEVRLFTKVRKEFRTWGVILLECAARAKKDVPGRVWKYEDQYRGREFPGFSNYKTFEDIIRAQICELEEPAIEILNNVMKLVEEKFMELAKRNFVNFHNLSRAAMVKIEDIGEKQAAEAERHIRAQFKMEKIVYCQDDLYIGDLHNVKAEKAPNVSPDQKFQIAPKDPSVFCLFFPSILQGASKRLSNQIPLILLSSVLHDFGENVQTSMLQLLQDKEKLNFLLEEDSEAAKTRNYLSQRVDRLTKACQYLRDFSLL
;
A
#
# COMPACT_ATOMS: atom_id res chain seq x y z
N GLN A 1 24.24 19.96 25.74
CA GLN A 1 24.45 19.85 24.27
C GLN A 1 25.79 19.19 23.91
N ILE A 2 26.94 19.66 24.41
CA ILE A 2 28.27 19.09 24.07
C ILE A 2 28.38 17.58 24.35
N LYS A 3 27.98 17.13 25.56
CA LYS A 3 27.99 15.70 25.92
C LYS A 3 27.13 14.83 25.00
N MET A 4 26.00 15.33 24.48
CA MET A 4 25.15 14.58 23.56
C MET A 4 25.83 14.40 22.19
N LEU A 5 26.47 15.46 21.68
CA LEU A 5 27.25 15.39 20.44
C LEU A 5 28.41 14.39 20.59
N LEU A 6 29.15 14.48 21.70
CA LEU A 6 30.24 13.55 21.99
C LEU A 6 29.74 12.11 22.05
N ARG A 7 28.69 11.83 22.83
CA ARG A 7 28.07 10.49 22.94
C ARG A 7 27.66 9.91 21.58
N LYS A 8 27.16 10.75 20.66
CA LYS A 8 26.81 10.31 19.30
C LYS A 8 28.05 9.86 18.51
N ILE A 9 29.18 10.52 18.68
CA ILE A 9 30.44 10.20 17.98
C ILE A 9 31.12 8.98 18.62
N ILE A 10 31.34 9.00 19.94
CA ILE A 10 32.06 7.93 20.65
C ILE A 10 31.23 6.65 20.80
N GLY A 11 29.91 6.70 20.58
CA GLY A 11 29.02 5.55 20.58
C GLY A 11 29.19 4.62 19.38
N CYS A 12 29.75 5.11 18.27
CA CYS A 12 30.09 4.29 17.12
C CYS A 12 31.26 3.36 17.46
N LYS A 13 31.07 2.04 17.27
CA LYS A 13 32.10 1.04 17.60
C LYS A 13 33.35 1.17 16.73
N GLU A 14 33.21 1.77 15.56
CA GLU A 14 34.24 2.05 14.58
C GLU A 14 35.05 3.31 14.92
N THR A 15 34.71 4.06 15.97
CA THR A 15 35.46 5.27 16.37
C THR A 15 36.50 4.95 17.44
N VAL A 16 37.74 5.36 17.20
CA VAL A 16 38.84 5.30 18.18
C VAL A 16 38.74 6.49 19.12
N ASN A 17 38.70 6.24 20.43
CA ASN A 17 38.62 7.26 21.46
C ASN A 17 40.03 7.71 21.87
N LEU A 18 40.31 9.01 21.75
CA LEU A 18 41.56 9.60 22.21
C LEU A 18 41.28 10.47 23.44
N VAL A 19 41.67 9.99 24.62
CA VAL A 19 41.39 10.67 25.89
C VAL A 19 42.65 11.40 26.35
N VAL A 20 42.59 12.72 26.41
CA VAL A 20 43.71 13.56 26.85
C VAL A 20 43.50 13.96 28.31
N VAL A 21 44.48 13.68 29.16
CA VAL A 21 44.44 13.94 30.60
C VAL A 21 45.72 14.67 31.03
N PRO A 22 45.63 15.81 31.74
CA PRO A 22 46.79 16.44 32.35
C PRO A 22 47.42 15.56 33.45
N CYS A 23 48.75 15.53 33.55
CA CYS A 23 49.45 14.73 34.56
C CYS A 23 49.25 15.26 35.99
N ASN A 24 48.86 16.52 36.16
CA ASN A 24 48.64 17.14 37.47
C ASN A 24 47.26 16.87 38.07
N VAL A 25 46.42 16.06 37.41
CA VAL A 25 45.05 15.73 37.83
C VAL A 25 44.92 14.22 37.99
N ASP A 26 44.14 13.77 38.98
CA ASP A 26 43.84 12.36 39.15
C ASP A 26 42.98 11.83 37.99
N ILE A 27 43.52 10.85 37.28
CA ILE A 27 42.91 10.22 36.12
C ILE A 27 41.55 9.59 36.44
N ALA A 28 41.36 9.05 37.65
CA ALA A 28 40.11 8.42 38.07
C ALA A 28 38.93 9.41 38.16
N THR A 29 39.24 10.70 38.35
CA THR A 29 38.22 11.76 38.47
C THR A 29 37.87 12.39 37.12
N THR A 30 38.63 12.11 36.06
CA THR A 30 38.51 12.80 34.78
C THR A 30 37.24 12.39 34.02
N GLU A 31 36.40 13.39 33.70
CA GLU A 31 35.11 13.17 33.03
C GLU A 31 35.27 12.58 31.61
N ALA A 32 36.32 12.95 30.88
CA ALA A 32 36.60 12.41 29.55
C ALA A 32 36.83 10.89 29.57
N LEU A 33 37.53 10.38 30.59
CA LEU A 33 37.78 8.96 30.73
C LEU A 33 36.51 8.20 31.18
N LYS A 34 35.71 8.80 32.07
CA LYS A 34 34.40 8.23 32.46
C LYS A 34 33.48 8.08 31.25
N MET A 35 33.38 9.11 30.39
CA MET A 35 32.60 9.03 29.15
C MET A 35 33.13 7.97 28.19
N ALA A 36 34.45 7.78 28.10
CA ALA A 36 35.03 6.71 27.27
C ALA A 36 34.71 5.31 27.84
N GLN A 37 34.80 5.13 29.17
CA GLN A 37 34.46 3.87 29.83
C GLN A 37 32.97 3.50 29.72
N GLU A 38 32.07 4.49 29.70
CA GLU A 38 30.63 4.24 29.46
C GLU A 38 30.36 3.57 28.11
N VAL A 39 31.15 3.88 27.08
CA VAL A 39 30.96 3.38 25.70
C VAL A 39 31.99 2.33 25.27
N ASP A 40 33.08 2.17 26.02
CA ASP A 40 34.16 1.21 25.82
C ASP A 40 34.66 0.67 27.19
N PRO A 41 33.85 -0.15 27.91
CA PRO A 41 34.21 -0.65 29.24
C PRO A 41 35.48 -1.52 29.25
N THR A 42 35.79 -2.17 28.12
CA THR A 42 36.95 -3.05 27.95
C THR A 42 38.21 -2.30 27.52
N GLY A 43 38.12 -1.00 27.20
CA GLY A 43 39.23 -0.17 26.77
C GLY A 43 39.89 -0.66 25.46
N GLU A 44 39.11 -1.27 24.56
CA GLU A 44 39.63 -1.87 23.33
C GLU A 44 40.04 -0.85 22.28
N ARG A 45 39.33 0.27 22.24
CA ARG A 45 39.46 1.33 21.22
C ARG A 45 39.78 2.69 21.84
N THR A 46 40.21 2.69 23.10
CA THR A 46 40.54 3.90 23.86
C THR A 46 42.04 4.01 24.09
N ILE A 47 42.61 5.15 23.69
CA ILE A 47 44.01 5.52 23.89
C ILE A 47 44.06 6.67 24.89
N GLY A 48 44.84 6.52 25.95
CA GLY A 48 45.08 7.59 26.91
C GLY A 48 46.33 8.39 26.58
N ILE A 49 46.22 9.72 26.57
CA ILE A 49 47.35 10.63 26.44
C ILE A 49 47.48 11.42 27.73
N LEU A 50 48.64 11.32 28.35
CA LEU A 50 49.04 12.17 29.46
C LEU A 50 49.81 13.38 28.93
N THR A 51 49.41 14.58 29.33
CA THR A 51 50.03 15.85 28.91
C THR A 51 50.42 16.70 30.12
N LYS A 52 51.20 17.76 29.90
CA LYS A 52 51.74 18.64 30.95
C LYS A 52 52.56 17.89 32.03
N PRO A 53 53.53 17.04 31.64
CA PRO A 53 54.37 16.31 32.59
C PRO A 53 55.28 17.24 33.41
N ASP A 54 55.47 18.47 32.95
CA ASP A 54 56.26 19.53 33.56
C ASP A 54 55.61 20.17 34.79
N LEU A 55 54.29 20.02 34.95
CA LEU A 55 53.51 20.56 36.07
C LEU A 55 53.26 19.54 37.19
N VAL A 56 53.96 18.40 37.16
CA VAL A 56 53.84 17.36 38.19
C VAL A 56 54.73 17.69 39.37
N ASP A 57 54.19 17.61 40.58
CA ASP A 57 54.95 17.85 41.82
C ASP A 57 55.99 16.75 42.06
N ARG A 58 57.17 17.14 42.55
CA ARG A 58 58.25 16.20 42.87
C ARG A 58 57.79 15.25 43.98
N GLY A 59 57.67 13.97 43.66
CA GLY A 59 57.20 12.91 44.58
C GLY A 59 55.89 12.22 44.14
N THR A 60 55.09 12.80 43.24
CA THR A 60 53.89 12.14 42.67
C THR A 60 54.15 11.48 41.31
N GLU A 61 55.37 11.61 40.80
CA GLU A 61 55.82 11.11 39.49
C GLU A 61 55.73 9.57 39.38
N GLU A 62 55.92 8.84 40.49
CA GLU A 62 55.71 7.39 40.54
C GLU A 62 54.26 6.97 40.25
N GLY A 63 53.28 7.80 40.68
CA GLY A 63 51.87 7.60 40.37
C GLY A 63 51.61 7.68 38.86
N ILE A 64 52.26 8.63 38.17
CA ILE A 64 52.15 8.80 36.72
C ILE A 64 52.78 7.62 35.98
N VAL A 65 53.93 7.13 36.45
CA VAL A 65 54.56 5.91 35.92
C VAL A 65 53.64 4.70 36.06
N ASN A 66 52.95 4.56 37.20
CA ASN A 66 51.98 3.47 37.40
C ASN A 66 50.78 3.56 36.44
N ILE A 67 50.30 4.76 36.12
CA ILE A 67 49.26 4.97 35.10
C ILE A 67 49.77 4.54 33.71
N LEU A 68 50.98 4.97 33.33
CA LEU A 68 51.60 4.62 32.05
C LEU A 68 51.89 3.11 31.89
N GLN A 69 52.10 2.41 33.00
CA GLN A 69 52.23 0.97 33.08
C GLN A 69 50.89 0.22 33.15
N ASN A 70 49.76 0.90 32.91
CA ASN A 70 48.41 0.33 32.94
C ASN A 70 47.98 -0.26 34.30
N LYS A 71 48.57 0.17 35.42
CA LYS A 71 48.27 -0.39 36.76
C LYS A 71 47.03 0.20 37.42
N VAL A 72 46.62 1.41 37.01
CA VAL A 72 45.49 2.14 37.64
C VAL A 72 44.19 1.89 36.90
N ILE A 73 44.12 2.28 35.61
CA ILE A 73 42.96 2.04 34.75
C ILE A 73 43.46 1.31 33.49
N PRO A 74 43.13 0.03 33.29
CA PRO A 74 43.67 -0.75 32.19
C PRO A 74 43.05 -0.34 30.85
N LEU A 75 43.87 0.06 29.89
CA LEU A 75 43.49 0.28 28.49
C LEU A 75 44.28 -0.68 27.59
N LYS A 76 43.62 -1.37 26.65
CA LYS A 76 44.29 -2.34 25.77
C LYS A 76 45.31 -1.67 24.84
N LYS A 77 45.07 -0.41 24.46
CA LYS A 77 46.01 0.40 23.65
C LYS A 77 47.05 1.13 24.50
N GLY A 78 46.86 1.13 25.83
CA GLY A 78 47.74 1.74 26.82
C GLY A 78 47.73 3.28 26.80
N TYR A 79 48.70 3.84 27.52
CA TYR A 79 48.89 5.28 27.65
C TYR A 79 50.19 5.74 26.98
N MET A 80 50.21 7.00 26.58
CA MET A 80 51.39 7.72 26.09
C MET A 80 51.54 9.03 26.86
N ILE A 81 52.77 9.48 27.07
CA ILE A 81 53.04 10.79 27.70
C ILE A 81 53.74 11.73 26.71
N VAL A 82 53.26 12.97 26.64
CA VAL A 82 53.80 14.00 25.74
C VAL A 82 53.97 15.32 26.46
N LYS A 83 55.04 16.03 26.09
CA LYS A 83 55.26 17.41 26.53
C LYS A 83 54.92 18.35 25.38
N CYS A 84 53.85 19.12 25.57
CA CYS A 84 53.45 20.14 24.61
C CYS A 84 54.17 21.46 24.86
N ARG A 85 54.09 22.39 23.90
CA ARG A 85 54.57 23.77 24.08
C ARG A 85 53.78 24.45 25.20
N GLY A 86 54.48 25.12 26.12
CA GLY A 86 53.86 25.96 27.13
C GLY A 86 53.38 27.30 26.56
N GLN A 87 52.62 28.05 27.34
CA GLN A 87 52.12 29.38 26.91
C GLN A 87 53.27 30.36 26.62
N GLN A 88 54.37 30.28 27.35
CA GLN A 88 55.57 31.09 27.14
C GLN A 88 56.32 30.71 25.85
N ASP A 89 56.43 29.42 25.54
CA ASP A 89 57.07 28.95 24.29
C ASP A 89 56.30 29.40 23.05
N ILE A 90 54.98 29.51 23.17
CA ILE A 90 54.10 30.05 22.11
C ILE A 90 54.35 31.55 21.93
N GLN A 91 54.45 32.32 23.02
CA GLN A 91 54.79 33.75 22.96
C GLN A 91 56.18 33.99 22.35
N ASN A 92 57.14 33.11 22.66
CA ASN A 92 58.50 33.15 22.15
C ASN A 92 58.65 32.57 20.73
N LYS A 93 57.55 32.16 20.07
CA LYS A 93 57.52 31.58 18.71
C LYS A 93 58.52 30.42 18.51
N LEU A 94 58.64 29.54 19.51
CA LEU A 94 59.51 28.36 19.42
C LEU A 94 59.12 27.49 18.22
N THR A 95 60.12 27.07 17.43
CA THR A 95 59.92 26.19 16.27
C THR A 95 59.53 24.78 16.72
N LEU A 96 58.79 24.05 15.86
CA LEU A 96 58.37 22.67 16.16
C LEU A 96 59.57 21.74 16.38
N ALA A 97 60.63 21.89 15.58
CA ALA A 97 61.85 21.10 15.72
C ALA A 97 62.55 21.33 17.07
N ALA A 98 62.63 22.60 17.52
CA ALA A 98 63.18 22.93 18.83
C ALA A 98 62.31 22.40 19.98
N ALA A 99 60.97 22.41 19.82
CA ALA A 99 60.05 21.86 20.81
C ALA A 99 60.20 20.33 20.96
N ILE A 100 60.35 19.60 19.86
CA ILE A 100 60.59 18.14 19.88
C ILE A 100 61.94 17.84 20.55
N GLN A 101 62.98 18.63 20.27
CA GLN A 101 64.27 18.46 20.93
C GLN A 101 64.18 18.74 22.44
N GLN A 102 63.46 19.78 22.85
CA GLN A 102 63.24 20.11 24.25
C GLN A 102 62.40 19.06 24.99
N GLU A 103 61.39 18.49 24.32
CA GLU A 103 60.63 17.35 24.81
C GLU A 103 61.55 16.14 25.05
N ARG A 104 62.39 15.81 24.07
CA ARG A 104 63.35 14.71 24.17
C ARG A 104 64.31 14.90 25.34
N SER A 105 64.95 16.08 25.44
CA SER A 105 65.85 16.41 26.54
C SER A 105 65.16 16.34 27.90
N PHE A 106 63.88 16.74 28.00
CA PHE A 106 63.10 16.65 29.23
C PHE A 106 62.93 15.20 29.70
N PHE A 107 62.52 14.30 28.80
CA PHE A 107 62.32 12.89 29.14
C PHE A 107 63.65 12.13 29.38
N GLU A 108 64.73 12.49 28.70
CA GLU A 108 66.06 11.89 28.92
C GLU A 108 66.69 12.29 30.27
N THR A 109 66.47 13.55 30.71
CA THR A 109 67.05 14.08 31.95
C THR A 109 66.30 13.63 33.20
N HIS A 110 65.00 13.31 33.07
CA HIS A 110 64.14 13.00 34.20
C HIS A 110 64.28 11.54 34.65
N LYS A 111 64.62 11.31 35.93
CA LYS A 111 64.95 9.97 36.48
C LYS A 111 63.82 8.94 36.31
N HIS A 112 62.56 9.35 36.48
CA HIS A 112 61.42 8.43 36.44
C HIS A 112 60.85 8.26 35.03
N PHE A 113 60.87 9.31 34.19
CA PHE A 113 60.32 9.24 32.84
C PHE A 113 61.29 8.70 31.78
N ARG A 114 62.60 8.64 32.08
CA ARG A 114 63.59 8.03 31.19
C ARG A 114 63.24 6.57 30.86
N ALA A 115 62.84 5.78 31.86
CA ALA A 115 62.43 4.40 31.65
C ALA A 115 61.23 4.28 30.69
N ILE A 116 60.25 5.17 30.83
CA ILE A 116 59.07 5.24 29.94
C ILE A 116 59.45 5.61 28.50
N MET A 117 60.44 6.49 28.34
CA MET A 117 60.97 6.86 27.04
C MET A 117 61.71 5.69 26.37
N GLU A 118 62.51 4.94 27.12
CA GLU A 118 63.18 3.72 26.64
C GLU A 118 62.15 2.63 26.26
N GLU A 119 61.02 2.55 26.97
CA GLU A 119 59.86 1.71 26.60
C GLU A 119 59.08 2.20 25.35
N GLY A 120 59.43 3.35 24.78
CA GLY A 120 58.77 3.92 23.60
C GLY A 120 57.38 4.52 23.87
N LYS A 121 57.03 4.76 25.14
CA LYS A 121 55.71 5.32 25.54
C LYS A 121 55.71 6.83 25.75
N ALA A 122 56.83 7.49 25.50
CA ALA A 122 56.97 8.94 25.60
C ALA A 122 57.30 9.56 24.23
N THR A 123 57.11 10.87 24.13
CA THR A 123 57.40 11.76 22.98
C THR A 123 56.32 11.85 21.90
N ILE A 124 56.21 13.03 21.29
CA ILE A 124 55.28 13.34 20.20
C ILE A 124 55.54 12.48 18.94
N PRO A 125 56.79 12.28 18.47
CA PRO A 125 57.04 11.47 17.27
C PRO A 125 56.56 10.02 17.43
N ARG A 126 56.82 9.40 18.59
CA ARG A 126 56.35 8.03 18.88
C ARG A 126 54.84 7.95 19.03
N LEU A 127 54.21 8.99 19.60
CA LEU A 127 52.74 9.08 19.61
C LEU A 127 52.18 9.13 18.19
N ALA A 128 52.76 9.92 17.29
CA ALA A 128 52.31 10.03 15.90
C ALA A 128 52.43 8.69 15.15
N GLU A 129 53.57 7.99 15.29
CA GLU A 129 53.77 6.65 14.74
C GLU A 129 52.71 5.67 15.26
N LYS A 130 52.52 5.63 16.59
CA LYS A 130 51.54 4.74 17.23
C LYS A 130 50.11 5.02 16.80
N LEU A 131 49.70 6.30 16.75
CA LEU A 131 48.36 6.69 16.30
C LEU A 131 48.12 6.33 14.84
N THR A 132 49.15 6.48 13.99
CA THR A 132 49.06 6.12 12.57
C THR A 132 48.88 4.62 12.40
N ASP A 133 49.71 3.82 13.08
CA ASP A 133 49.67 2.36 13.01
C ASP A 133 48.34 1.81 13.58
N GLU A 134 47.87 2.36 14.70
CA GLU A 134 46.56 2.01 15.27
C GLU A 134 45.39 2.39 14.37
N LEU A 135 45.45 3.56 13.74
CA LEU A 135 44.42 3.99 12.80
C LEU A 135 44.38 3.06 11.57
N VAL A 136 45.53 2.73 10.99
CA VAL A 136 45.61 1.82 9.83
C VAL A 136 45.08 0.43 10.17
N LYS A 137 45.51 -0.15 11.29
CA LYS A 137 45.02 -1.45 11.78
C LYS A 137 43.51 -1.44 12.00
N HIS A 138 42.99 -0.35 12.55
CA HIS A 138 41.57 -0.18 12.81
C HIS A 138 40.75 -0.01 11.52
N ILE A 139 41.27 0.74 10.53
CA ILE A 139 40.66 0.85 9.20
C ILE A 139 40.57 -0.53 8.55
N ILE A 140 41.66 -1.29 8.51
CA ILE A 140 41.69 -2.64 7.90
C ILE A 140 40.70 -3.59 8.60
N LYS A 141 40.63 -3.54 9.93
CA LYS A 141 39.71 -4.37 10.71
C LYS A 141 38.23 -4.02 10.46
N THR A 142 37.93 -2.74 10.25
CA THR A 142 36.54 -2.25 10.11
C THR A 142 36.05 -2.27 8.66
N LEU A 143 36.96 -2.26 7.68
CA LEU A 143 36.63 -2.18 6.25
C LEU A 143 35.64 -3.26 5.76
N PRO A 144 35.81 -4.56 6.09
CA PRO A 144 34.89 -5.60 5.59
C PRO A 144 33.46 -5.43 6.13
N ALA A 145 33.34 -5.06 7.40
CA ALA A 145 32.05 -4.80 8.03
C ALA A 145 31.39 -3.55 7.44
N LEU A 146 32.17 -2.50 7.17
CA LEU A 146 31.70 -1.28 6.51
C LEU A 146 31.20 -1.57 5.09
N GLU A 147 31.93 -2.37 4.32
CA GLU A 147 31.54 -2.75 2.97
C GLU A 147 30.20 -3.50 2.96
N SER A 148 30.04 -4.51 3.82
CA SER A 148 28.78 -5.24 3.98
C SER A 148 27.64 -4.29 4.37
N HIS A 149 27.88 -3.39 5.34
CA HIS A 149 26.88 -2.46 5.81
C HIS A 149 26.43 -1.46 4.72
N ILE A 150 27.36 -0.95 3.91
CA ILE A 150 27.04 -0.07 2.78
C ILE A 150 26.23 -0.84 1.73
N ARG A 151 26.59 -2.08 1.42
CA ARG A 151 25.87 -2.94 0.47
C ARG A 151 24.44 -3.22 0.92
N ASP A 152 24.26 -3.60 2.19
CA ASP A 152 22.94 -3.85 2.76
C ASP A 152 22.10 -2.58 2.80
N THR A 153 22.70 -1.45 3.16
CA THR A 153 22.03 -0.16 3.18
C THR A 153 21.64 0.28 1.77
N LEU A 154 22.49 0.06 0.78
CA LEU A 154 22.19 0.34 -0.63
C LEU A 154 21.03 -0.53 -1.10
N HIS A 155 21.05 -1.84 -0.80
CA HIS A 155 19.99 -2.75 -1.18
C HIS A 155 18.63 -2.33 -0.57
N LYS A 156 18.61 -2.02 0.73
CA LYS A 156 17.41 -1.50 1.41
C LYS A 156 16.92 -0.18 0.80
N THR A 157 17.83 0.76 0.55
CA THR A 157 17.48 2.07 -0.03
C THR A 157 16.94 1.90 -1.46
N LEU A 158 17.48 0.96 -2.25
CA LEU A 158 16.97 0.63 -3.57
C LEU A 158 15.58 -0.02 -3.52
N GLN A 159 15.34 -0.95 -2.60
CA GLN A 159 14.00 -1.52 -2.39
C GLN A 159 12.98 -0.44 -1.96
N ASP A 160 13.37 0.45 -1.06
CA ASP A 160 12.54 1.58 -0.64
C ASP A 160 12.26 2.50 -1.83
N LEU A 161 13.27 2.82 -2.63
CA LEU A 161 13.12 3.62 -3.85
C LEU A 161 12.23 2.93 -4.88
N GLN A 162 12.24 1.60 -5.00
CA GLN A 162 11.32 0.87 -5.87
C GLN A 162 9.85 1.00 -5.46
N ARG A 163 9.55 1.19 -4.16
CA ARG A 163 8.18 1.43 -3.69
C ARG A 163 7.67 2.81 -4.10
N TYR A 164 8.55 3.79 -4.22
CA TYR A 164 8.25 5.09 -4.81
C TYR A 164 8.49 5.00 -6.32
N ASN A 165 7.45 4.55 -7.06
CA ASN A 165 7.42 4.39 -8.53
C ASN A 165 8.39 5.32 -9.29
N ARG A 166 8.99 4.80 -10.38
CA ARG A 166 9.94 5.51 -11.28
C ARG A 166 9.60 7.00 -11.33
N GLY A 167 10.49 7.84 -10.78
CA GLY A 167 10.21 9.25 -10.61
C GLY A 167 9.74 9.93 -11.89
N ILE A 168 8.92 10.98 -11.76
CA ILE A 168 8.40 11.71 -12.92
C ILE A 168 9.57 12.11 -13.85
N PRO A 169 9.55 11.66 -15.11
CA PRO A 169 10.59 12.04 -16.06
C PRO A 169 10.60 13.54 -16.32
N GLN A 170 11.76 14.09 -16.66
CA GLN A 170 11.91 15.54 -16.85
C GLN A 170 11.39 15.99 -18.22
N THR A 171 11.51 15.15 -19.25
CA THR A 171 11.09 15.51 -20.61
C THR A 171 9.60 15.23 -20.85
N GLN A 172 8.97 16.06 -21.67
CA GLN A 172 7.54 15.93 -21.98
C GLN A 172 7.20 14.59 -22.63
N SER A 173 8.09 14.07 -23.49
CA SER A 173 7.92 12.77 -24.16
C SER A 173 7.97 11.60 -23.18
N GLU A 174 8.88 11.62 -22.22
CA GLU A 174 8.97 10.57 -21.19
C GLU A 174 7.81 10.66 -20.19
N LYS A 175 7.34 11.87 -19.84
CA LYS A 175 6.13 12.06 -19.03
C LYS A 175 4.89 11.45 -19.69
N LEU A 176 4.75 11.62 -21.01
CA LEU A 176 3.66 11.01 -21.77
C LEU A 176 3.75 9.48 -21.73
N PHE A 177 4.95 8.91 -21.90
CA PHE A 177 5.16 7.47 -21.80
C PHE A 177 4.82 6.94 -20.41
N PHE A 178 5.27 7.63 -19.37
CA PHE A 178 4.97 7.29 -17.98
C PHE A 178 3.47 7.34 -17.66
N LEU A 179 2.77 8.40 -18.08
CA LEU A 179 1.32 8.49 -17.93
C LEU A 179 0.60 7.37 -18.70
N THR A 180 1.09 7.03 -19.89
CA THR A 180 0.56 5.92 -20.69
C THR A 180 0.69 4.59 -19.95
N ASP A 181 1.85 4.32 -19.34
CA ASP A 181 2.07 3.12 -18.54
C ASP A 181 1.13 3.06 -17.32
N LEU A 182 0.94 4.18 -16.61
CA LEU A 182 0.00 4.26 -15.49
C LEU A 182 -1.45 3.98 -15.90
N ILE A 183 -1.91 4.63 -16.98
CA ILE A 183 -3.26 4.43 -17.51
C ILE A 183 -3.44 3.00 -18.02
N LYS A 184 -2.42 2.43 -18.67
CA LYS A 184 -2.44 1.04 -19.12
C LYS A 184 -2.59 0.06 -17.97
N LEU A 185 -1.86 0.24 -16.87
CA LEU A 185 -2.00 -0.59 -15.67
C LEU A 185 -3.38 -0.46 -15.04
N PHE A 186 -3.89 0.76 -14.92
CA PHE A 186 -5.27 1.00 -14.45
C PHE A 186 -6.32 0.31 -15.35
N ASN A 187 -6.21 0.47 -16.67
CA ASN A 187 -7.13 -0.16 -17.61
C ASN A 187 -7.07 -1.69 -17.55
N GLN A 188 -5.88 -2.27 -17.36
CA GLN A 188 -5.72 -3.71 -17.14
C GLN A 188 -6.42 -4.17 -15.86
N ASP A 189 -6.32 -3.41 -14.76
CA ASP A 189 -7.00 -3.72 -13.51
C ASP A 189 -8.53 -3.62 -13.64
N ILE A 190 -9.04 -2.61 -14.35
CA ILE A 190 -10.47 -2.50 -14.67
C ILE A 190 -10.91 -3.72 -15.49
N SER A 191 -10.16 -4.11 -16.53
CA SER A 191 -10.50 -5.26 -17.37
C SER A 191 -10.49 -6.60 -16.59
N ARG A 192 -9.53 -6.79 -15.70
CA ARG A 192 -9.50 -7.95 -14.80
C ARG A 192 -10.71 -7.96 -13.87
N THR A 193 -11.10 -6.78 -13.38
CA THR A 193 -12.24 -6.60 -12.49
C THR A 193 -13.57 -6.94 -13.17
N THR A 194 -13.79 -6.45 -14.38
CA THR A 194 -15.01 -6.75 -15.15
C THR A 194 -15.09 -8.21 -15.56
N ARG A 195 -13.96 -8.89 -15.75
CA ARG A 195 -13.88 -10.34 -16.02
C ARG A 195 -13.99 -11.21 -14.76
N GLY A 196 -13.92 -10.63 -13.56
CA GLY A 196 -13.93 -11.37 -12.29
C GLY A 196 -12.60 -12.05 -11.94
N GLU A 197 -11.51 -11.60 -12.54
CA GLU A 197 -10.11 -12.07 -12.37
C GLU A 197 -9.31 -11.11 -11.47
N GLU A 198 -9.96 -10.51 -10.47
CA GLU A 198 -9.35 -9.56 -9.55
C GLU A 198 -8.28 -10.22 -8.68
N GLN A 199 -7.18 -9.50 -8.46
CA GLN A 199 -6.18 -9.85 -7.46
C GLN A 199 -6.68 -9.41 -6.08
N LEU A 200 -6.90 -10.39 -5.20
CA LEU A 200 -7.42 -10.18 -3.86
C LEU A 200 -6.29 -9.98 -2.85
N PHE A 201 -6.50 -9.11 -1.87
CA PHE A 201 -5.62 -8.95 -0.73
C PHE A 201 -6.39 -9.27 0.57
N GLY A 202 -5.90 -10.22 1.36
CA GLY A 202 -6.54 -10.60 2.64
C GLY A 202 -7.94 -11.18 2.47
N ASP A 203 -8.90 -10.69 3.28
CA ASP A 203 -10.29 -11.17 3.35
C ASP A 203 -11.24 -10.52 2.32
N GLU A 204 -10.69 -9.91 1.26
CA GLU A 204 -11.49 -9.27 0.22
C GLU A 204 -12.31 -10.27 -0.60
N VAL A 205 -13.56 -9.88 -0.89
CA VAL A 205 -14.48 -10.63 -1.73
C VAL A 205 -14.57 -9.96 -3.10
N ARG A 206 -14.47 -10.76 -4.17
CA ARG A 206 -14.55 -10.29 -5.56
C ARG A 206 -15.84 -9.50 -5.82
N LEU A 207 -15.75 -8.48 -6.66
CA LEU A 207 -16.89 -7.66 -7.09
C LEU A 207 -18.01 -8.54 -7.65
N PHE A 208 -17.68 -9.45 -8.57
CA PHE A 208 -18.66 -10.33 -9.18
C PHE A 208 -19.39 -11.20 -8.16
N THR A 209 -18.73 -11.62 -7.08
CA THR A 209 -19.37 -12.37 -5.99
C THR A 209 -20.38 -11.53 -5.23
N LYS A 210 -20.12 -10.23 -5.03
CA LYS A 210 -21.09 -9.29 -4.42
C LYS A 210 -22.27 -9.06 -5.35
N VAL A 211 -22.03 -8.81 -6.64
CA VAL A 211 -23.09 -8.64 -7.66
C VAL A 211 -23.99 -9.88 -7.74
N ARG A 212 -23.43 -11.09 -7.65
CA ARG A 212 -24.24 -12.32 -7.61
C ARG A 212 -25.15 -12.42 -6.39
N LYS A 213 -24.83 -11.77 -5.27
CA LYS A 213 -25.74 -11.72 -4.10
C LYS A 213 -26.96 -10.88 -4.44
N GLU A 214 -26.78 -9.73 -5.08
CA GLU A 214 -27.90 -8.90 -5.56
C GLU A 214 -28.78 -9.64 -6.56
N PHE A 215 -28.18 -10.40 -7.49
CA PHE A 215 -28.97 -11.24 -8.42
C PHE A 215 -29.73 -12.37 -7.72
N ARG A 216 -29.22 -12.90 -6.60
CA ARG A 216 -29.97 -13.87 -5.78
C ARG A 216 -31.15 -13.18 -5.08
N THR A 217 -30.94 -11.97 -4.55
CA THR A 217 -32.02 -11.15 -3.98
C THR A 217 -33.12 -10.90 -5.00
N TRP A 218 -32.76 -10.55 -6.24
CA TRP A 218 -33.71 -10.44 -7.36
C TRP A 218 -34.51 -11.72 -7.58
N GLY A 219 -33.84 -12.87 -7.60
CA GLY A 219 -34.51 -14.18 -7.71
C GLY A 219 -35.51 -14.44 -6.58
N VAL A 220 -35.20 -14.02 -5.35
CA VAL A 220 -36.13 -14.13 -4.21
C VAL A 220 -37.34 -13.21 -4.39
N ILE A 221 -37.15 -11.96 -4.83
CA ILE A 221 -38.23 -11.00 -5.09
C ILE A 221 -39.22 -11.56 -6.14
N LEU A 222 -38.71 -12.18 -7.20
CA LEU A 222 -39.55 -12.82 -8.22
C LEU A 222 -40.38 -13.98 -7.65
N LEU A 223 -39.78 -14.82 -6.79
CA LEU A 223 -40.49 -15.94 -6.15
C LEU A 223 -41.57 -15.45 -5.18
N GLU A 224 -41.29 -14.41 -4.40
CA GLU A 224 -42.25 -13.80 -3.49
C GLU A 224 -43.42 -13.15 -4.25
N CYS A 225 -43.12 -12.42 -5.33
CA CYS A 225 -44.14 -11.86 -6.21
C CYS A 225 -45.03 -12.97 -6.80
N ALA A 226 -44.44 -14.06 -7.31
CA ALA A 226 -45.20 -15.19 -7.82
C ALA A 226 -46.09 -15.85 -6.75
N ALA A 227 -45.60 -15.95 -5.51
CA ALA A 227 -46.38 -16.49 -4.39
C ALA A 227 -47.54 -15.57 -3.97
N ARG A 228 -47.32 -14.25 -3.94
CA ARG A 228 -48.38 -13.25 -3.68
C ARG A 228 -49.44 -13.28 -4.78
N ALA A 229 -49.01 -13.28 -6.04
CA ALA A 229 -49.90 -13.36 -7.19
C ALA A 229 -50.80 -14.60 -7.13
N LYS A 230 -50.26 -15.78 -6.81
CA LYS A 230 -51.07 -17.02 -6.64
C LYS A 230 -52.18 -16.89 -5.59
N LYS A 231 -52.01 -16.05 -4.56
CA LYS A 231 -53.01 -15.82 -3.50
C LYS A 231 -54.03 -14.75 -3.87
N ASP A 232 -53.59 -13.65 -4.47
CA ASP A 232 -54.43 -12.46 -4.72
C ASP A 232 -55.28 -12.60 -5.98
N VAL A 233 -54.77 -13.33 -6.97
CA VAL A 233 -55.35 -13.43 -8.29
C VAL A 233 -56.75 -14.06 -8.30
N PRO A 234 -57.04 -15.15 -7.56
CA PRO A 234 -58.42 -15.65 -7.43
C PRO A 234 -59.39 -14.56 -6.97
N GLY A 235 -59.02 -13.76 -5.96
CA GLY A 235 -59.86 -12.66 -5.45
C GLY A 235 -60.09 -11.55 -6.49
N ARG A 236 -59.06 -11.19 -7.26
CA ARG A 236 -59.17 -10.21 -8.36
C ARG A 236 -60.07 -10.71 -9.49
N VAL A 237 -60.02 -12.01 -9.80
CA VAL A 237 -60.87 -12.64 -10.82
C VAL A 237 -62.33 -12.68 -10.36
N TRP A 238 -62.60 -13.06 -9.11
CA TRP A 238 -63.95 -13.02 -8.55
C TRP A 238 -64.55 -11.62 -8.55
N LYS A 239 -63.78 -10.60 -8.16
CA LYS A 239 -64.23 -9.20 -8.23
C LYS A 239 -64.59 -8.80 -9.66
N TYR A 240 -63.85 -9.28 -10.65
CA TYR A 240 -64.16 -9.04 -12.05
C TYR A 240 -65.44 -9.76 -12.51
N GLU A 241 -65.57 -11.04 -12.16
CA GLU A 241 -66.75 -11.84 -12.49
C GLU A 241 -68.05 -11.27 -11.89
N ASP A 242 -67.96 -10.64 -10.71
CA ASP A 242 -69.10 -10.03 -10.02
C ASP A 242 -69.44 -8.61 -10.53
N GLN A 243 -68.42 -7.79 -10.84
CA GLN A 243 -68.63 -6.36 -11.10
C GLN A 243 -68.59 -5.96 -12.59
N TYR A 244 -67.83 -6.68 -13.41
CA TYR A 244 -67.49 -6.24 -14.77
C TYR A 244 -67.84 -7.25 -15.86
N ARG A 245 -68.30 -8.45 -15.47
CA ARG A 245 -68.69 -9.50 -16.41
C ARG A 245 -69.92 -9.08 -17.20
N GLY A 246 -69.74 -8.97 -18.53
CA GLY A 246 -70.80 -8.60 -19.46
C GLY A 246 -71.57 -9.80 -20.01
N ARG A 247 -71.56 -9.95 -21.33
CA ARG A 247 -72.28 -11.01 -22.07
C ARG A 247 -71.62 -12.40 -22.02
N GLU A 248 -70.52 -12.56 -21.27
CA GLU A 248 -69.72 -13.79 -21.25
C GLU A 248 -70.40 -14.90 -20.43
N PHE A 249 -70.35 -16.15 -20.92
CA PHE A 249 -70.91 -17.30 -20.22
C PHE A 249 -70.11 -17.63 -18.95
N PRO A 250 -70.74 -18.24 -17.92
CA PRO A 250 -70.03 -18.62 -16.69
C PRO A 250 -68.87 -19.56 -17.02
N GLY A 251 -67.67 -19.27 -16.50
CA GLY A 251 -66.44 -20.00 -16.79
C GLY A 251 -65.65 -19.51 -18.01
N PHE A 252 -66.19 -18.60 -18.82
CA PHE A 252 -65.45 -17.89 -19.88
C PHE A 252 -65.11 -16.49 -19.39
N SER A 253 -63.82 -16.25 -19.13
CA SER A 253 -63.31 -14.93 -18.75
C SER A 253 -62.77 -14.19 -19.97
N ASN A 254 -63.03 -12.89 -20.08
CA ASN A 254 -62.42 -12.03 -21.10
C ASN A 254 -60.89 -12.13 -21.09
N TYR A 255 -60.28 -12.30 -22.26
CA TYR A 255 -58.81 -12.24 -22.40
C TYR A 255 -58.24 -10.91 -21.92
N LYS A 256 -58.99 -9.81 -22.05
CA LYS A 256 -58.57 -8.48 -21.58
C LYS A 256 -58.39 -8.42 -20.07
N THR A 257 -59.26 -9.08 -19.31
CA THR A 257 -59.11 -9.24 -17.85
C THR A 257 -57.86 -10.02 -17.51
N PHE A 258 -57.59 -11.07 -18.31
CA PHE A 258 -56.39 -11.87 -18.16
C PHE A 258 -55.13 -11.02 -18.36
N GLU A 259 -55.13 -10.24 -19.43
CA GLU A 259 -54.05 -9.33 -19.77
C GLU A 259 -53.84 -8.25 -18.70
N ASP A 260 -54.91 -7.62 -18.20
CA ASP A 260 -54.82 -6.55 -17.22
C ASP A 260 -54.29 -7.04 -15.86
N ILE A 261 -54.67 -8.25 -15.42
CA ILE A 261 -54.15 -8.85 -14.17
C ILE A 261 -52.64 -9.13 -14.29
N ILE A 262 -52.20 -9.70 -15.41
CA ILE A 262 -50.77 -9.99 -15.62
C ILE A 262 -49.97 -8.70 -15.76
N ARG A 263 -50.49 -7.72 -16.51
CA ARG A 263 -49.84 -6.42 -16.65
C ARG A 263 -49.64 -5.75 -15.30
N ALA A 264 -50.65 -5.81 -14.42
CA ALA A 264 -50.54 -5.28 -13.06
C ALA A 264 -49.42 -5.98 -12.25
N GLN A 265 -49.32 -7.30 -12.33
CA GLN A 265 -48.26 -8.05 -11.63
C GLN A 265 -46.85 -7.74 -12.18
N ILE A 266 -46.72 -7.59 -13.50
CA ILE A 266 -45.44 -7.25 -14.14
C ILE A 266 -45.01 -5.82 -13.80
N CYS A 267 -45.97 -4.88 -13.68
CA CYS A 267 -45.68 -3.50 -13.25
C CYS A 267 -45.13 -3.43 -11.82
N GLU A 268 -45.58 -4.31 -10.90
CA GLU A 268 -45.08 -4.34 -9.52
C GLU A 268 -43.59 -4.73 -9.42
N LEU A 269 -43.03 -5.36 -10.47
CA LEU A 269 -41.64 -5.80 -10.54
C LEU A 269 -40.68 -4.76 -11.15
N GLU A 270 -41.21 -3.67 -11.72
CA GLU A 270 -40.41 -2.64 -12.39
C GLU A 270 -39.52 -1.86 -11.40
N GLU A 271 -40.10 -1.39 -10.28
CA GLU A 271 -39.36 -0.63 -9.26
C GLU A 271 -38.30 -1.46 -8.52
N PRO A 272 -38.58 -2.70 -8.06
CA PRO A 272 -37.54 -3.55 -7.45
C PRO A 272 -36.37 -3.86 -8.41
N ALA A 273 -36.62 -3.96 -9.72
CA ALA A 273 -35.54 -4.15 -10.69
C ALA A 273 -34.62 -2.92 -10.79
N ILE A 274 -35.19 -1.71 -10.68
CA ILE A 274 -34.42 -0.46 -10.63
C ILE A 274 -33.63 -0.35 -9.31
N GLU A 275 -34.19 -0.83 -8.20
CA GLU A 275 -33.46 -0.89 -6.93
C GLU A 275 -32.22 -1.80 -7.02
N ILE A 276 -32.37 -2.99 -7.64
CA ILE A 276 -31.24 -3.89 -7.89
C ILE A 276 -30.20 -3.25 -8.83
N LEU A 277 -30.63 -2.53 -9.87
CA LEU A 277 -29.74 -1.74 -10.71
C LEU A 277 -28.90 -0.77 -9.87
N ASN A 278 -29.54 0.05 -9.02
CA ASN A 278 -28.86 1.05 -8.20
C ASN A 278 -27.86 0.41 -7.22
N ASN A 279 -28.22 -0.72 -6.60
CA ASN A 279 -27.33 -1.45 -5.71
C ASN A 279 -26.10 -2.00 -6.44
N VAL A 280 -26.30 -2.59 -7.63
CA VAL A 280 -25.19 -3.11 -8.45
C VAL A 280 -24.31 -1.96 -8.95
N MET A 281 -24.90 -0.86 -9.40
CA MET A 281 -24.17 0.33 -9.86
C MET A 281 -23.24 0.86 -8.77
N LYS A 282 -23.77 1.05 -7.55
CA LYS A 282 -22.99 1.49 -6.39
C LYS A 282 -21.80 0.57 -6.10
N LEU A 283 -22.01 -0.76 -6.14
CA LEU A 283 -20.92 -1.73 -5.91
C LEU A 283 -19.81 -1.61 -6.97
N VAL A 284 -20.15 -1.41 -8.23
CA VAL A 284 -19.18 -1.26 -9.32
C VAL A 284 -18.44 0.07 -9.22
N GLU A 285 -19.16 1.17 -8.98
CA GLU A 285 -18.57 2.50 -8.77
C GLU A 285 -17.58 2.50 -7.60
N GLU A 286 -17.98 1.99 -6.43
CA GLU A 286 -17.11 1.89 -5.26
C GLU A 286 -15.82 1.13 -5.58
N LYS A 287 -15.92 0.03 -6.32
CA LYS A 287 -14.74 -0.76 -6.70
C LYS A 287 -13.84 -0.03 -7.69
N PHE A 288 -14.40 0.63 -8.70
CA PHE A 288 -13.61 1.41 -9.66
C PHE A 288 -12.92 2.61 -8.98
N MET A 289 -13.59 3.26 -8.04
CA MET A 289 -13.02 4.33 -7.22
C MET A 289 -11.85 3.82 -6.34
N GLU A 290 -11.99 2.64 -5.75
CA GLU A 290 -10.92 1.98 -4.98
C GLU A 290 -9.70 1.70 -5.87
N LEU A 291 -9.90 1.18 -7.08
CA LEU A 291 -8.82 0.94 -8.06
C LEU A 291 -8.13 2.24 -8.48
N ALA A 292 -8.89 3.32 -8.68
CA ALA A 292 -8.32 4.63 -9.01
C ALA A 292 -7.45 5.17 -7.85
N LYS A 293 -7.86 4.97 -6.59
CA LYS A 293 -7.03 5.33 -5.42
C LYS A 293 -5.76 4.51 -5.36
N ARG A 294 -5.87 3.20 -5.51
CA ARG A 294 -4.74 2.26 -5.40
C ARG A 294 -3.70 2.47 -6.50
N ASN A 295 -4.14 2.75 -7.72
CA ASN A 295 -3.24 2.86 -8.86
C ASN A 295 -2.60 4.25 -8.96
N PHE A 296 -3.24 5.29 -8.41
CA PHE A 296 -2.77 6.67 -8.49
C PHE A 296 -2.44 7.30 -7.12
N VAL A 297 -2.02 6.50 -6.12
CA VAL A 297 -1.73 6.97 -4.73
C VAL A 297 -0.84 8.20 -4.67
N ASN A 298 0.19 8.26 -5.52
CA ASN A 298 1.18 9.35 -5.51
C ASN A 298 0.76 10.57 -6.35
N PHE A 299 -0.34 10.47 -7.09
CA PHE A 299 -0.81 11.46 -8.07
C PHE A 299 -2.26 11.85 -7.77
N HIS A 300 -2.45 12.71 -6.78
CA HIS A 300 -3.78 13.13 -6.32
C HIS A 300 -4.63 13.74 -7.44
N ASN A 301 -4.02 14.56 -8.31
CA ASN A 301 -4.73 15.19 -9.43
C ASN A 301 -5.22 14.18 -10.46
N LEU A 302 -4.38 13.17 -10.79
CA LEU A 302 -4.77 12.08 -11.69
C LEU A 302 -5.83 11.18 -11.05
N SER A 303 -5.68 10.85 -9.77
CA SER A 303 -6.66 10.07 -9.02
C SER A 303 -8.03 10.77 -9.01
N ARG A 304 -8.05 12.08 -8.71
CA ARG A 304 -9.27 12.90 -8.74
C ARG A 304 -9.88 12.95 -10.15
N ALA A 305 -9.05 13.15 -11.18
CA ALA A 305 -9.54 13.17 -12.56
C ALA A 305 -10.18 11.84 -12.96
N ALA A 306 -9.57 10.71 -12.58
CA ALA A 306 -10.13 9.38 -12.81
C ALA A 306 -11.47 9.19 -12.07
N MET A 307 -11.56 9.60 -10.80
CA MET A 307 -12.80 9.51 -10.01
C MET A 307 -13.94 10.29 -10.64
N VAL A 308 -13.70 11.56 -11.00
CA VAL A 308 -14.72 12.40 -11.66
C VAL A 308 -15.20 11.74 -12.96
N LYS A 309 -14.29 11.13 -13.73
CA LYS A 309 -14.69 10.37 -14.93
C LYS A 309 -15.52 9.12 -14.63
N ILE A 310 -15.19 8.40 -13.56
CA ILE A 310 -15.97 7.23 -13.12
C ILE A 310 -17.38 7.66 -12.72
N GLU A 311 -17.53 8.74 -11.95
CA GLU A 311 -18.84 9.33 -11.60
C GLU A 311 -19.63 9.78 -12.85
N ASP A 312 -19.03 10.61 -13.71
CA ASP A 312 -19.68 11.15 -14.92
C ASP A 312 -20.17 10.04 -15.88
N ILE A 313 -19.39 8.96 -16.01
CA ILE A 313 -19.74 7.82 -16.87
C ILE A 313 -20.74 6.93 -16.14
N GLY A 314 -20.62 6.79 -14.82
CA GLY A 314 -21.50 6.00 -13.99
C GLY A 314 -22.95 6.47 -14.10
N GLU A 315 -23.19 7.78 -13.95
CA GLU A 315 -24.53 8.38 -14.11
C GLU A 315 -25.14 8.09 -15.50
N LYS A 316 -24.34 8.15 -16.56
CA LYS A 316 -24.80 7.86 -17.93
C LYS A 316 -25.14 6.39 -18.11
N GLN A 317 -24.33 5.49 -17.55
CA GLN A 317 -24.56 4.05 -17.63
C GLN A 317 -25.76 3.60 -16.80
N ALA A 318 -25.98 4.22 -15.63
CA ALA A 318 -27.18 3.99 -14.84
C ALA A 318 -28.45 4.37 -15.62
N ALA A 319 -28.46 5.55 -16.26
CA ALA A 319 -29.59 5.99 -17.07
C ALA A 319 -29.84 5.12 -18.31
N GLU A 320 -28.78 4.60 -18.94
CA GLU A 320 -28.88 3.67 -20.07
C GLU A 320 -29.41 2.30 -19.64
N ALA A 321 -28.89 1.73 -18.55
CA ALA A 321 -29.36 0.47 -18.00
C ALA A 321 -30.83 0.57 -17.54
N GLU A 322 -31.21 1.67 -16.89
CA GLU A 322 -32.61 1.92 -16.50
C GLU A 322 -33.52 1.94 -17.74
N ARG A 323 -33.09 2.60 -18.83
CA ARG A 323 -33.84 2.62 -20.09
C ARG A 323 -34.04 1.21 -20.65
N HIS A 324 -33.00 0.37 -20.63
CA HIS A 324 -33.09 -1.03 -21.08
C HIS A 324 -34.03 -1.86 -20.20
N ILE A 325 -33.98 -1.68 -18.88
CA ILE A 325 -34.89 -2.35 -17.94
C ILE A 325 -36.34 -1.93 -18.22
N ARG A 326 -36.62 -0.64 -18.33
CA ARG A 326 -37.98 -0.13 -18.63
C ARG A 326 -38.47 -0.61 -20.00
N ALA A 327 -37.59 -0.68 -20.99
CA ALA A 327 -37.91 -1.25 -22.30
C ALA A 327 -38.25 -2.76 -22.20
N GLN A 328 -37.51 -3.52 -21.39
CA GLN A 328 -37.81 -4.93 -21.13
C GLN A 328 -39.19 -5.09 -20.48
N PHE A 329 -39.50 -4.29 -19.46
CA PHE A 329 -40.84 -4.31 -18.84
C PHE A 329 -41.94 -3.87 -19.80
N LYS A 330 -41.67 -2.92 -20.71
CA LYS A 330 -42.62 -2.57 -21.77
C LYS A 330 -42.92 -3.75 -22.70
N MET A 331 -41.93 -4.58 -23.01
CA MET A 331 -42.11 -5.79 -23.81
C MET A 331 -42.83 -6.90 -23.03
N GLU A 332 -42.50 -7.11 -21.76
CA GLU A 332 -43.17 -8.13 -20.92
C GLU A 332 -44.64 -7.80 -20.62
N LYS A 333 -45.04 -6.53 -20.70
CA LYS A 333 -46.46 -6.13 -20.66
C LYS A 333 -47.27 -6.66 -21.85
N ILE A 334 -46.62 -7.12 -22.92
CA ILE A 334 -47.25 -7.82 -24.05
C ILE A 334 -47.35 -9.30 -23.67
N VAL A 335 -48.56 -9.75 -23.38
CA VAL A 335 -48.83 -11.14 -22.99
C VAL A 335 -48.71 -12.05 -24.20
N TYR A 336 -47.56 -12.70 -24.34
CA TYR A 336 -47.27 -13.65 -25.41
C TYR A 336 -46.32 -14.76 -24.94
N CYS A 337 -46.52 -15.98 -25.44
CA CYS A 337 -45.64 -17.12 -25.24
C CYS A 337 -45.71 -18.04 -26.47
N GLN A 338 -44.62 -18.74 -26.78
CA GLN A 338 -44.63 -19.76 -27.82
C GLN A 338 -45.42 -20.99 -27.36
N ASP A 339 -46.18 -21.59 -28.27
CA ASP A 339 -47.13 -22.65 -27.96
C ASP A 339 -46.48 -23.85 -27.24
N ASP A 340 -45.32 -24.31 -27.71
CA ASP A 340 -44.60 -25.45 -27.10
C ASP A 340 -44.10 -25.16 -25.67
N LEU A 341 -43.62 -23.92 -25.43
CA LEU A 341 -43.14 -23.50 -24.10
C LEU A 341 -44.30 -23.37 -23.11
N TYR A 342 -45.42 -22.83 -23.58
CA TYR A 342 -46.64 -22.71 -22.79
C TYR A 342 -47.20 -24.09 -22.40
N ILE A 343 -47.26 -25.02 -23.36
CA ILE A 343 -47.72 -26.40 -23.12
C ILE A 343 -46.81 -27.10 -22.10
N GLY A 344 -45.49 -26.96 -22.22
CA GLY A 344 -44.53 -27.49 -21.26
C GLY A 344 -44.71 -26.94 -19.83
N ASP A 345 -44.82 -25.63 -19.67
CA ASP A 345 -45.05 -24.99 -18.37
C ASP A 345 -46.44 -25.33 -17.79
N LEU A 346 -47.44 -25.60 -18.64
CA LEU A 346 -48.76 -26.06 -18.21
C LEU A 346 -48.72 -27.50 -17.65
N HIS A 347 -47.98 -28.40 -18.30
CA HIS A 347 -47.81 -29.77 -17.80
C HIS A 347 -47.09 -29.81 -16.45
N ASN A 348 -46.07 -28.95 -16.27
CA ASN A 348 -45.34 -28.85 -15.01
C ASN A 348 -46.24 -28.37 -13.85
N VAL A 349 -47.06 -27.33 -14.07
CA VAL A 349 -47.98 -26.82 -13.05
C VAL A 349 -49.10 -27.82 -12.72
N LYS A 350 -49.54 -28.62 -13.70
CA LYS A 350 -50.51 -29.71 -13.46
C LYS A 350 -49.89 -30.85 -12.63
N ALA A 351 -48.63 -31.20 -12.88
CA ALA A 351 -47.90 -32.21 -12.12
C ALA A 351 -47.70 -31.80 -10.65
N GLU A 352 -47.43 -30.52 -10.37
CA GLU A 352 -47.33 -30.00 -8.99
C GLU A 352 -48.66 -30.08 -8.20
N LYS A 353 -49.81 -30.05 -8.89
CA LYS A 353 -51.14 -30.15 -8.26
C LYS A 353 -51.65 -31.57 -8.06
N ALA A 354 -51.02 -32.58 -8.66
CA ALA A 354 -51.52 -33.96 -8.66
C ALA A 354 -50.49 -34.96 -8.11
N PRO A 355 -50.45 -35.20 -6.77
CA PRO A 355 -49.85 -36.42 -6.25
C PRO A 355 -50.83 -37.60 -6.26
N ASN A 356 -52.16 -37.38 -6.30
CA ASN A 356 -53.18 -38.43 -6.14
C ASN A 356 -54.50 -38.10 -6.85
N VAL A 357 -54.61 -38.27 -8.18
CA VAL A 357 -55.93 -38.40 -8.84
C VAL A 357 -55.83 -39.39 -10.00
N SER A 358 -56.63 -40.44 -9.95
CA SER A 358 -56.81 -41.47 -10.98
C SER A 358 -57.46 -40.90 -12.27
N PRO A 359 -57.26 -41.52 -13.44
CA PRO A 359 -57.45 -40.90 -14.76
C PRO A 359 -58.90 -40.67 -15.22
N ASP A 360 -59.90 -40.92 -14.37
CA ASP A 360 -61.33 -40.91 -14.75
C ASP A 360 -62.13 -39.94 -13.87
N GLN A 361 -61.96 -38.64 -14.07
CA GLN A 361 -62.99 -37.66 -13.69
C GLN A 361 -63.30 -36.76 -14.89
N LYS A 362 -64.43 -37.09 -15.53
CA LYS A 362 -65.10 -36.28 -16.55
C LYS A 362 -65.30 -34.86 -16.02
N PHE A 363 -65.02 -33.87 -16.87
CA PHE A 363 -65.33 -32.45 -16.65
C PHE A 363 -66.80 -32.29 -16.24
N GLN A 364 -67.06 -32.15 -14.93
CA GLN A 364 -68.29 -31.58 -14.40
C GLN A 364 -67.96 -30.15 -13.99
N ILE A 365 -68.44 -29.18 -14.76
CA ILE A 365 -68.31 -27.76 -14.41
C ILE A 365 -69.29 -27.50 -13.27
N ALA A 366 -68.80 -27.53 -12.03
CA ALA A 366 -69.55 -27.01 -10.90
C ALA A 366 -69.36 -25.48 -10.84
N PRO A 367 -70.36 -24.69 -10.39
CA PRO A 367 -70.24 -23.22 -10.28
C PRO A 367 -69.23 -22.74 -9.21
N LYS A 368 -68.48 -23.65 -8.59
CA LYS A 368 -67.41 -23.40 -7.62
C LYS A 368 -66.01 -23.80 -8.14
N ASP A 369 -65.90 -24.27 -9.37
CA ASP A 369 -64.59 -24.62 -9.92
C ASP A 369 -63.75 -23.36 -10.18
N PRO A 370 -62.43 -23.41 -9.92
CA PRO A 370 -61.54 -22.30 -10.24
C PRO A 370 -61.68 -22.02 -11.73
N SER A 371 -62.02 -20.78 -12.07
CA SER A 371 -62.10 -20.33 -13.46
C SER A 371 -60.87 -20.84 -14.22
N VAL A 372 -61.06 -21.25 -15.48
CA VAL A 372 -59.99 -21.79 -16.36
C VAL A 372 -58.73 -20.90 -16.33
N PHE A 373 -58.93 -19.60 -16.13
CA PHE A 373 -57.93 -18.59 -15.83
C PHE A 373 -56.97 -18.96 -14.66
N CYS A 374 -57.49 -19.39 -13.51
CA CYS A 374 -56.69 -19.75 -12.32
C CYS A 374 -55.82 -21.00 -12.53
N LEU A 375 -56.13 -21.82 -13.55
CA LEU A 375 -55.31 -22.96 -13.94
C LEU A 375 -54.11 -22.55 -14.80
N PHE A 376 -54.26 -21.55 -15.67
CA PHE A 376 -53.24 -21.13 -16.64
C PHE A 376 -52.32 -20.00 -16.14
N PHE A 377 -52.83 -19.15 -15.26
CA PHE A 377 -52.10 -18.01 -14.71
C PHE A 377 -50.71 -18.37 -14.11
N PRO A 378 -50.55 -19.45 -13.31
CA PRO A 378 -49.25 -19.79 -12.74
C PRO A 378 -48.18 -20.11 -13.79
N SER A 379 -48.52 -20.78 -14.90
CA SER A 379 -47.59 -21.14 -15.96
C SER A 379 -47.06 -19.90 -16.68
N ILE A 380 -47.93 -18.93 -16.96
CA ILE A 380 -47.55 -17.70 -17.67
C ILE A 380 -46.70 -16.80 -16.79
N LEU A 381 -47.03 -16.69 -15.50
CA LEU A 381 -46.20 -15.96 -14.54
C LEU A 381 -44.84 -16.62 -14.31
N GLN A 382 -44.79 -17.96 -14.31
CA GLN A 382 -43.54 -18.72 -14.22
C GLN A 382 -42.65 -18.47 -15.45
N GLY A 383 -43.23 -18.46 -16.65
CA GLY A 383 -42.52 -18.11 -17.89
C GLY A 383 -41.94 -16.70 -17.86
N ALA A 384 -42.74 -15.71 -17.46
CA ALA A 384 -42.29 -14.32 -17.29
C ALA A 384 -41.19 -14.19 -16.22
N SER A 385 -41.34 -14.87 -15.09
CA SER A 385 -40.35 -14.87 -14.01
C SER A 385 -39.01 -15.47 -14.46
N LYS A 386 -39.03 -16.58 -15.22
CA LYS A 386 -37.81 -17.18 -15.79
C LYS A 386 -37.09 -16.22 -16.74
N ARG A 387 -37.84 -15.51 -17.62
CA ARG A 387 -37.25 -14.52 -18.52
C ARG A 387 -36.63 -13.35 -17.77
N LEU A 388 -37.38 -12.74 -16.85
CA LEU A 388 -36.92 -11.60 -16.05
C LEU A 388 -35.76 -11.97 -15.11
N SER A 389 -35.72 -13.19 -14.59
CA SER A 389 -34.61 -13.69 -13.76
C SER A 389 -33.29 -13.77 -14.52
N ASN A 390 -33.33 -13.91 -15.85
CA ASN A 390 -32.12 -13.97 -16.69
C ASN A 390 -31.83 -12.62 -17.33
N GLN A 391 -32.85 -11.98 -17.91
CA GLN A 391 -32.68 -10.80 -18.75
C GLN A 391 -32.27 -9.57 -17.95
N ILE A 392 -32.80 -9.36 -16.74
CA ILE A 392 -32.41 -8.22 -15.90
C ILE A 392 -30.92 -8.32 -15.50
N PRO A 393 -30.43 -9.45 -14.94
CA PRO A 393 -28.99 -9.62 -14.72
C PRO A 393 -28.13 -9.46 -15.97
N LEU A 394 -28.58 -9.93 -17.15
CA LEU A 394 -27.81 -9.78 -18.39
C LEU A 394 -27.70 -8.31 -18.83
N ILE A 395 -28.78 -7.53 -18.73
CA ILE A 395 -28.75 -6.09 -18.99
C ILE A 395 -27.74 -5.41 -18.05
N LEU A 396 -27.79 -5.76 -16.75
CA LEU A 396 -26.87 -5.20 -15.75
C LEU A 396 -25.41 -5.59 -16.02
N LEU A 397 -25.15 -6.85 -16.37
CA LEU A 397 -23.80 -7.30 -16.69
C LEU A 397 -23.25 -6.63 -17.96
N SER A 398 -24.08 -6.40 -18.97
CA SER A 398 -23.66 -5.68 -20.17
C SER A 398 -23.39 -4.22 -19.85
N SER A 399 -24.41 -3.47 -19.42
CA SER A 399 -24.31 -2.01 -19.30
C SER A 399 -23.47 -1.60 -18.08
N VAL A 400 -23.76 -2.14 -16.89
CA VAL A 400 -23.16 -1.67 -15.63
C VAL A 400 -21.76 -2.22 -15.41
N LEU A 401 -21.40 -3.37 -15.99
CA LEU A 401 -20.07 -3.96 -15.80
C LEU A 401 -19.19 -3.86 -17.04
N HIS A 402 -19.66 -4.36 -18.20
CA HIS A 402 -18.84 -4.41 -19.41
C HIS A 402 -18.71 -3.01 -20.04
N ASP A 403 -19.82 -2.40 -20.43
CA ASP A 403 -19.85 -1.12 -21.15
C ASP A 403 -19.32 0.02 -20.26
N PHE A 404 -19.65 0.00 -18.97
CA PHE A 404 -19.06 0.94 -18.01
C PHE A 404 -17.52 0.82 -17.95
N GLY A 405 -17.00 -0.41 -17.83
CA GLY A 405 -15.56 -0.64 -17.81
C GLY A 405 -14.86 -0.17 -19.08
N GLU A 406 -15.40 -0.49 -20.26
CA GLU A 406 -14.86 -0.05 -21.55
C GLU A 406 -14.90 1.48 -21.73
N ASN A 407 -16.00 2.11 -21.32
CA ASN A 407 -16.15 3.56 -21.38
C ASN A 407 -15.16 4.28 -20.45
N VAL A 408 -14.94 3.76 -19.23
CA VAL A 408 -13.92 4.28 -18.31
C VAL A 408 -12.53 4.14 -18.92
N GLN A 409 -12.18 2.96 -19.44
CA GLN A 409 -10.87 2.74 -20.07
C GLN A 409 -10.63 3.68 -21.26
N THR A 410 -11.65 3.87 -22.10
CA THR A 410 -11.59 4.78 -23.25
C THR A 410 -11.45 6.24 -22.81
N SER A 411 -12.19 6.67 -21.78
CA SER A 411 -12.09 8.03 -21.26
C SER A 411 -10.74 8.30 -20.59
N MET A 412 -10.17 7.30 -19.90
CA MET A 412 -8.81 7.43 -19.36
C MET A 412 -7.77 7.59 -20.47
N LEU A 413 -7.91 6.89 -21.61
CA LEU A 413 -7.03 7.11 -22.76
C LEU A 413 -7.19 8.50 -23.38
N GLN A 414 -8.37 9.12 -23.32
CA GLN A 414 -8.57 10.50 -23.78
C GLN A 414 -7.77 11.52 -22.95
N LEU A 415 -7.44 11.22 -21.69
CA LEU A 415 -6.59 12.09 -20.86
C LEU A 415 -5.18 12.26 -21.44
N LEU A 416 -4.73 11.34 -22.31
CA LEU A 416 -3.43 11.43 -22.99
C LEU A 416 -3.40 12.48 -24.10
N GLN A 417 -4.56 12.94 -24.59
CA GLN A 417 -4.64 13.89 -25.70
C GLN A 417 -4.32 15.33 -25.28
N ASP A 418 -4.57 15.67 -24.02
CA ASP A 418 -4.41 17.02 -23.49
C ASP A 418 -2.98 17.25 -22.97
N LYS A 419 -2.10 17.68 -23.87
CA LYS A 419 -0.68 17.89 -23.56
C LYS A 419 -0.43 18.99 -22.54
N GLU A 420 -1.35 19.93 -22.38
CA GLU A 420 -1.23 21.05 -21.45
C GLU A 420 -1.48 20.60 -20.00
N LYS A 421 -2.34 19.60 -19.81
CA LYS A 421 -2.68 19.03 -18.49
C LYS A 421 -1.69 17.99 -17.98
N LEU A 422 -0.72 17.54 -18.79
CA LEU A 422 0.27 16.52 -18.40
C LEU A 422 1.00 16.86 -17.09
N ASN A 423 1.45 18.10 -16.94
CA ASN A 423 2.18 18.53 -15.74
C ASN A 423 1.27 18.60 -14.51
N PHE A 424 0.01 19.00 -14.70
CA PHE A 424 -0.97 19.06 -13.62
C PHE A 424 -1.40 17.67 -13.16
N LEU A 425 -1.65 16.74 -14.09
CA LEU A 425 -2.05 15.37 -13.78
C LEU A 425 -0.94 14.60 -13.06
N LEU A 426 0.32 14.79 -13.48
CA LEU A 426 1.49 14.12 -12.92
C LEU A 426 2.12 14.89 -11.76
N GLU A 427 1.42 15.83 -11.13
CA GLU A 427 1.93 16.51 -9.94
C GLU A 427 2.01 15.51 -8.77
N GLU A 428 3.24 15.18 -8.36
CA GLU A 428 3.52 14.32 -7.21
C GLU A 428 3.17 15.06 -5.91
N ASP A 429 2.69 14.31 -4.90
CA ASP A 429 2.59 14.84 -3.55
C ASP A 429 3.96 15.34 -3.05
N SER A 430 3.98 16.53 -2.45
CA SER A 430 5.19 17.24 -2.02
C SER A 430 6.08 16.40 -1.09
N GLU A 431 5.48 15.53 -0.27
CA GLU A 431 6.21 14.65 0.66
C GLU A 431 6.78 13.40 -0.03
N ALA A 432 6.04 12.83 -0.99
CA ALA A 432 6.52 11.70 -1.80
C ALA A 432 7.70 12.14 -2.69
N ALA A 433 7.61 13.33 -3.29
CA ALA A 433 8.68 13.91 -4.10
C ALA A 433 9.95 14.19 -3.27
N LYS A 434 9.81 14.77 -2.08
CA LYS A 434 10.95 15.01 -1.15
C LYS A 434 11.62 13.69 -0.76
N THR A 435 10.82 12.69 -0.38
CA THR A 435 11.32 11.38 0.05
C THR A 435 12.04 10.66 -1.09
N ARG A 436 11.46 10.66 -2.30
CA ARG A 436 12.09 10.10 -3.50
C ARG A 436 13.41 10.80 -3.83
N ASN A 437 13.45 12.13 -3.79
CA ASN A 437 14.68 12.89 -4.03
C ASN A 437 15.77 12.57 -2.99
N TYR A 438 15.40 12.48 -1.72
CA TYR A 438 16.31 12.07 -0.65
C TYR A 438 16.86 10.65 -0.87
N LEU A 439 15.98 9.69 -1.20
CA LEU A 439 16.37 8.30 -1.47
C LEU A 439 17.27 8.21 -2.70
N SER A 440 16.96 8.92 -3.78
CA SER A 440 17.78 8.98 -5.00
C SER A 440 19.18 9.51 -4.71
N GLN A 441 19.28 10.67 -4.03
CA GLN A 441 20.57 11.23 -3.62
C GLN A 441 21.33 10.32 -2.65
N ARG A 442 20.63 9.53 -1.82
CA ARG A 442 21.25 8.55 -0.93
C ARG A 442 21.80 7.37 -1.72
N VAL A 443 21.07 6.85 -2.71
CA VAL A 443 21.55 5.81 -3.63
C VAL A 443 22.79 6.28 -4.38
N ASP A 444 22.81 7.51 -4.89
CA ASP A 444 23.98 8.06 -5.59
C ASP A 444 25.22 8.11 -4.68
N ARG A 445 25.05 8.59 -3.44
CA ARG A 445 26.15 8.65 -2.45
C ARG A 445 26.64 7.26 -2.06
N LEU A 446 25.75 6.31 -1.83
CA LEU A 446 26.11 4.93 -1.50
C LEU A 446 26.78 4.21 -2.67
N THR A 447 26.33 4.47 -3.90
CA THR A 447 26.93 3.91 -5.12
C THR A 447 28.35 4.43 -5.31
N LYS A 448 28.58 5.74 -5.10
CA LYS A 448 29.94 6.31 -5.09
C LYS A 448 30.80 5.70 -3.99
N ALA A 449 30.26 5.50 -2.79
CA ALA A 449 30.99 4.85 -1.70
C ALA A 449 31.41 3.41 -2.05
N CYS A 450 30.51 2.63 -2.67
CA CYS A 450 30.85 1.30 -3.19
C CYS A 450 31.94 1.34 -4.27
N GLN A 451 31.93 2.34 -5.15
CA GLN A 451 32.98 2.52 -6.16
C GLN A 451 34.33 2.79 -5.51
N TYR A 452 34.41 3.74 -4.57
CA TYR A 452 35.65 4.03 -3.87
C TYR A 452 36.20 2.83 -3.09
N LEU A 453 35.33 2.00 -2.51
CA LEU A 453 35.76 0.76 -1.84
C LEU A 453 36.31 -0.28 -2.82
N ARG A 454 35.71 -0.40 -4.02
CA ARG A 454 36.23 -1.27 -5.08
C ARG A 454 37.59 -0.79 -5.57
N ASP A 455 37.72 0.51 -5.82
CA ASP A 455 38.99 1.11 -6.27
C ASP A 455 40.10 0.89 -5.23
N PHE A 456 39.76 1.01 -3.93
CA PHE A 456 40.69 0.72 -2.84
C PHE A 456 41.09 -0.76 -2.77
N SER A 457 40.19 -1.70 -3.08
CA SER A 457 40.50 -3.14 -3.10
C SER A 457 41.37 -3.59 -4.28
N LEU A 458 41.48 -2.75 -5.32
CA LEU A 458 42.29 -2.99 -6.52
C LEU A 458 43.72 -2.42 -6.40
N LEU A 459 43.97 -1.57 -5.39
CA LEU A 459 45.28 -1.06 -5.00
C LEU A 459 45.96 -2.03 -4.03
#